data_AF-A0A820P1S7-F1
#
_entry.id   AF-A0A820P1S7-F1
#
_cell.length_a   1.000
_cell.length_b   1.000
_cell.length_c   1.000
_cell.angle_alpha   90.00
_cell.angle_beta   90.00
_cell.angle_gamma   90.00
#
_symmetry.space_group_name_H-M   'P 1'
#
loop_
_entity.id
_entity.type
_entity.pdbx_description
1 polymer ?
#
loop_
_entity_poly.entity_id
_entity_poly.type
_entity_poly.pdbx_seq_one_letter_code
_entity_poly.pdbx_strand_id
1 'polypeptide(L)'
;NITVTGSVGIASQIPTDVHASVYLQRKVGPFFVKVPCVENFGSCTYDNVCDLWATYCPKYASKYGLPCECPIPANTYSVSNADVLIDKHVPPELLGEYRATVDITSSEGHLACVDIDLTIKR
;
A
#
# COMPACT_ATOMS: atom_id res chain seq x y z
N ASN A 1 14.62 10.40 -5.73
CA ASN A 1 13.31 10.77 -6.31
C ASN A 1 12.92 9.61 -7.20
N ILE A 2 11.79 8.98 -6.93
CA ILE A 2 11.23 7.96 -7.82
C ILE A 2 10.06 8.59 -8.56
N THR A 3 9.89 8.22 -9.83
CA THR A 3 8.77 8.69 -10.65
C THR A 3 7.78 7.55 -10.80
N VAL A 4 6.52 7.80 -10.45
CA VAL A 4 5.44 6.82 -10.51
C VAL A 4 4.43 7.27 -11.57
N THR A 5 4.09 6.36 -12.46
CA THR A 5 3.02 6.53 -13.46
C THR A 5 2.16 5.27 -13.42
N GLY A 6 0.85 5.43 -13.41
CA GLY A 6 -0.08 4.32 -13.38
C GLY A 6 -1.52 4.78 -13.42
N SER A 7 -2.41 3.84 -13.70
CA SER A 7 -3.85 4.05 -13.64
C SER A 7 -4.52 2.87 -12.94
N VAL A 8 -5.58 3.15 -12.20
CA VAL A 8 -6.39 2.16 -11.51
C VAL A 8 -7.86 2.46 -11.76
N GLY A 9 -8.63 1.43 -12.11
CA GLY A 9 -10.08 1.51 -12.26
C GLY A 9 -10.78 0.95 -11.02
N ILE A 10 -11.66 1.75 -10.42
CA ILE A 10 -12.53 1.35 -9.32
C ILE A 10 -13.94 1.19 -9.87
N ALA A 11 -14.45 -0.04 -9.89
CA ALA A 11 -15.72 -0.38 -10.52
C ALA A 11 -16.95 0.02 -9.66
N SER A 12 -16.80 0.04 -8.35
CA SER A 12 -17.83 0.39 -7.37
C SER A 12 -17.24 1.20 -6.23
N GLN A 13 -18.05 2.02 -5.57
CA GLN A 13 -17.60 2.84 -4.44
C GLN A 13 -16.96 1.96 -3.38
N ILE A 14 -15.75 2.32 -2.94
CA ILE A 14 -15.12 1.70 -1.78
C ILE A 14 -15.73 2.35 -0.53
N PRO A 15 -16.29 1.56 0.41
CA PRO A 15 -16.98 2.09 1.58
C PRO A 15 -15.99 2.63 2.63
N THR A 16 -16.49 3.02 3.80
CA THR A 16 -15.69 3.62 4.88
C THR A 16 -15.11 2.60 5.87
N ASP A 17 -15.54 1.35 5.79
CA ASP A 17 -15.15 0.24 6.65
C ASP A 17 -14.26 -0.73 5.87
N VAL A 18 -13.05 -0.26 5.55
CA VAL A 18 -12.12 -1.02 4.71
C VAL A 18 -11.11 -1.73 5.60
N HIS A 19 -11.14 -3.05 5.57
CA HIS A 19 -10.18 -3.90 6.26
C HIS A 19 -9.07 -4.30 5.29
N ALA A 20 -7.83 -4.34 5.78
CA ALA A 20 -6.70 -4.84 4.99
C ALA A 20 -5.89 -5.87 5.76
N SER A 21 -5.59 -7.00 5.14
CA SER A 21 -4.69 -8.01 5.66
C SER A 21 -3.43 -8.04 4.81
N VAL A 22 -2.29 -7.76 5.43
CA VAL A 22 -0.98 -7.78 4.79
C VAL A 22 -0.25 -9.05 5.19
N TYR A 23 0.28 -9.76 4.20
CA TYR A 23 1.20 -10.86 4.39
C TYR A 23 2.56 -10.52 3.79
N LEU A 24 3.47 -10.00 4.61
CA LEU A 24 4.83 -9.64 4.20
C LEU A 24 5.83 -10.76 4.48
N GLN A 25 6.67 -11.03 3.49
CA GLN A 25 7.81 -11.94 3.60
C GLN A 25 9.09 -11.25 3.14
N ARG A 26 10.21 -11.62 3.78
CA ARG A 26 11.56 -11.20 3.40
C ARG A 26 12.41 -12.41 3.05
N LYS A 27 13.24 -12.28 2.03
CA LYS A 27 14.22 -13.31 1.68
C LYS A 27 15.39 -13.34 2.67
N VAL A 28 15.65 -14.51 3.24
CA VAL A 28 16.80 -14.79 4.13
C VAL A 28 17.46 -16.08 3.62
N GLY A 29 18.63 -15.93 2.99
CA GLY A 29 19.28 -17.05 2.30
C GLY A 29 18.40 -17.57 1.15
N PRO A 30 18.12 -18.90 1.08
CA PRO A 30 17.27 -19.47 0.04
C PRO A 30 15.75 -19.40 0.35
N PHE A 31 15.36 -18.92 1.54
CA PHE A 31 13.97 -18.98 2.01
C PHE A 31 13.31 -17.60 2.12
N PHE A 32 11.99 -17.55 1.96
CA PHE A 32 11.17 -16.39 2.30
C PHE A 32 10.54 -16.57 3.68
N VAL A 33 10.89 -15.69 4.61
CA VAL A 33 10.45 -15.75 6.00
C VAL A 33 9.39 -14.69 6.24
N LYS A 34 8.28 -15.06 6.89
CA LYS A 34 7.22 -14.14 7.30
C LYS A 34 7.80 -13.05 8.20
N VAL A 35 7.52 -11.79 7.90
CA VAL A 35 7.85 -10.66 8.76
C VAL A 35 6.71 -10.49 9.77
N PRO A 36 6.94 -10.66 11.08
CA PRO A 36 5.87 -10.52 12.07
C PRO A 36 5.34 -9.07 12.10
N CYS A 37 4.09 -8.91 12.52
CA CYS A 37 3.54 -7.57 12.78
C CYS A 37 4.16 -6.99 14.05
N VAL A 38 4.85 -5.86 13.93
CA VAL A 38 5.41 -5.09 15.04
C VAL A 38 5.13 -3.63 14.76
N GLU A 39 4.46 -2.93 15.70
CA GLU A 39 4.18 -1.48 15.59
C GLU A 39 3.57 -1.06 14.22
N ASN A 40 2.56 -1.80 13.73
CA ASN A 40 1.93 -1.57 12.42
C ASN A 40 2.87 -1.75 11.21
N PHE A 41 3.91 -2.57 11.35
CA PHE A 41 4.79 -2.96 10.25
C PHE A 41 4.94 -4.49 10.17
N GLY A 42 4.88 -5.04 8.95
CA GLY A 42 5.00 -6.48 8.70
C GLY A 42 3.70 -7.13 8.22
N SER A 43 3.51 -8.41 8.54
CA SER A 43 2.26 -9.13 8.27
C SER A 43 1.15 -8.72 9.26
N CYS A 44 0.65 -7.50 9.13
CA CYS A 44 -0.39 -6.93 10.00
C CYS A 44 -1.78 -7.01 9.37
N THR A 45 -2.81 -7.03 10.21
CA THR A 45 -4.20 -6.79 9.80
C THR A 45 -4.62 -5.43 10.34
N TYR A 46 -5.27 -4.65 9.50
CA TYR A 46 -5.75 -3.31 9.79
C TYR A 46 -7.27 -3.31 9.73
N ASP A 47 -7.90 -2.96 10.85
CA ASP A 47 -9.36 -3.00 10.97
C ASP A 47 -10.05 -1.89 10.19
N ASN A 48 -9.41 -0.72 10.05
CA ASN A 48 -9.94 0.32 9.18
C ASN A 48 -8.81 1.14 8.56
N VAL A 49 -8.51 0.87 7.28
CA VAL A 49 -7.48 1.63 6.56
C VAL A 49 -7.94 3.04 6.21
N CYS A 50 -9.25 3.33 6.21
CA CYS A 50 -9.76 4.69 5.98
C CYS A 50 -9.28 5.68 7.05
N ASP A 51 -9.17 5.23 8.31
CA ASP A 51 -8.69 6.06 9.43
C ASP A 51 -7.19 6.37 9.29
N LEU A 52 -6.42 5.41 8.76
CA LEU A 52 -5.01 5.60 8.45
C LEU A 52 -4.84 6.55 7.26
N TRP A 53 -5.64 6.39 6.20
CA TRP A 53 -5.50 7.20 5.00
C TRP A 53 -5.78 8.68 5.21
N ALA A 54 -6.77 9.02 6.05
CA ALA A 54 -7.06 10.40 6.42
C ALA A 54 -5.88 11.06 7.13
N THR A 55 -5.19 10.32 8.01
CA THR A 55 -4.02 10.82 8.75
C THR A 55 -2.79 10.96 7.86
N TYR A 56 -2.60 10.00 6.96
CA TYR A 56 -1.41 9.92 6.11
C TYR A 56 -1.63 10.47 4.70
N CYS A 57 -2.72 11.20 4.42
CA CYS A 57 -3.02 11.70 3.08
C CYS A 57 -1.80 12.45 2.53
N PRO A 58 -1.07 11.85 1.59
CA PRO A 58 0.20 12.40 1.21
C PRO A 58 -0.07 13.67 0.41
N LYS A 59 0.77 14.70 0.58
CA LYS A 59 0.69 15.92 -0.25
C LYS A 59 0.70 15.60 -1.76
N TYR A 60 1.29 14.46 -2.16
CA TYR A 60 1.26 14.01 -3.55
C TYR A 60 -0.16 13.61 -4.01
N ALA A 61 -0.96 12.96 -3.17
CA ALA A 61 -2.28 12.49 -3.56
C ALA A 61 -3.20 13.67 -3.89
N SER A 62 -3.21 14.71 -3.03
CA SER A 62 -3.92 15.96 -3.32
C SER A 62 -3.37 16.66 -4.58
N LYS A 63 -2.04 16.69 -4.78
CA LYS A 63 -1.41 17.29 -5.97
C LYS A 63 -1.86 16.62 -7.28
N TYR A 64 -2.09 15.31 -7.26
CA TYR A 64 -2.48 14.53 -8.44
C TYR A 64 -3.98 14.20 -8.49
N GLY A 65 -4.80 14.83 -7.64
CA GLY A 65 -6.26 14.65 -7.63
C GLY A 65 -6.70 13.24 -7.26
N LEU A 66 -5.84 12.49 -6.54
CA LEU A 66 -6.17 11.16 -6.06
C LEU A 66 -7.01 11.27 -4.78
N PRO A 67 -8.07 10.46 -4.62
CA PRO A 67 -8.86 10.42 -3.41
C PRO A 67 -7.99 9.93 -2.25
N CYS A 68 -8.13 10.59 -1.11
CA CYS A 68 -7.41 10.29 0.13
C CYS A 68 -8.35 9.95 1.29
N GLU A 69 -9.64 10.15 1.08
CA GLU A 69 -10.67 10.02 2.09
C GLU A 69 -11.68 9.01 1.60
N CYS A 70 -12.17 8.18 2.53
CA CYS A 70 -13.29 7.32 2.26
C CYS A 70 -14.61 8.09 2.44
N PRO A 71 -15.68 7.74 1.72
CA PRO A 71 -15.73 6.69 0.70
C PRO A 71 -15.03 7.11 -0.62
N ILE A 72 -14.39 6.15 -1.30
CA ILE A 72 -13.73 6.41 -2.59
C ILE A 72 -14.72 6.10 -3.72
N PRO A 73 -15.10 7.08 -4.56
CA PRO A 73 -16.09 6.86 -5.61
C PRO A 73 -15.55 5.97 -6.74
N ALA A 74 -16.48 5.32 -7.45
CA ALA A 74 -16.14 4.57 -8.65
C ALA A 74 -15.62 5.51 -9.75
N ASN A 75 -14.36 5.33 -10.15
CA ASN A 75 -13.73 6.10 -11.22
C ASN A 75 -12.44 5.41 -11.70
N THR A 76 -11.89 5.89 -12.81
CA THR A 76 -10.51 5.61 -13.20
C THR A 76 -9.62 6.73 -12.69
N TYR A 77 -8.73 6.38 -11.76
CA TYR A 77 -7.73 7.29 -11.20
C TYR A 77 -6.40 7.06 -11.90
N SER A 78 -5.83 8.12 -12.46
CA SER A 78 -4.58 8.05 -13.20
C SER A 78 -3.58 9.06 -12.66
N VAL A 79 -2.34 8.64 -12.53
CA VAL A 79 -1.22 9.49 -12.15
C VAL A 79 -0.13 9.39 -13.21
N SER A 80 0.43 10.53 -13.60
CA SER A 80 1.52 10.59 -14.58
C SER A 80 2.65 11.42 -14.01
N ASN A 81 3.85 10.84 -14.04
CA ASN A 81 5.08 11.48 -13.57
C ASN A 81 4.95 12.03 -12.13
N ALA A 82 4.42 11.21 -11.22
CA ALA A 82 4.40 11.55 -9.80
C ALA A 82 5.78 11.40 -9.17
N ASP A 83 6.35 12.52 -8.75
CA ASP A 83 7.59 12.55 -7.98
C ASP A 83 7.32 12.18 -6.53
N VAL A 84 7.81 11.01 -6.11
CA VAL A 84 7.76 10.56 -4.72
C VAL A 84 9.14 10.69 -4.11
N LEU A 85 9.21 11.47 -3.03
CA LEU A 85 10.40 11.64 -2.23
C LEU A 85 10.53 10.44 -1.28
N ILE A 86 11.47 9.56 -1.56
CA ILE A 86 11.95 8.57 -0.60
C ILE A 86 13.08 9.20 0.20
N ASP A 87 13.07 9.00 1.52
CA ASP A 87 14.21 9.37 2.36
C ASP A 87 15.48 8.74 1.80
N LYS A 88 16.55 9.54 1.71
CA LYS A 88 17.84 9.11 1.16
C LYS A 88 18.54 8.11 2.08
N HIS A 89 18.12 8.00 3.34
CA HIS A 89 18.70 7.09 4.32
C HIS A 89 17.77 5.89 4.54
N VAL A 90 17.86 4.91 3.65
CA VAL A 90 17.27 3.58 3.90
C VAL A 90 18.22 2.81 4.83
N PRO A 91 17.80 2.44 6.04
CA PRO A 91 18.62 1.63 6.94
C PRO A 91 19.07 0.33 6.27
N PRO A 92 20.34 -0.11 6.46
CA PRO A 92 20.84 -1.36 5.87
C PRO A 92 19.99 -2.59 6.19
N GLU A 93 19.31 -2.58 7.33
CA GLU A 93 18.43 -3.64 7.81
C GLU A 93 17.22 -3.87 6.89
N LEU A 94 16.79 -2.83 6.18
CA LEU A 94 15.65 -2.86 5.25
C LEU A 94 16.05 -3.30 3.84
N LEU A 95 17.34 -3.44 3.52
CA LEU A 95 17.78 -3.91 2.21
C LEU A 95 17.42 -5.40 2.00
N GLY A 96 16.97 -5.74 0.79
CA GLY A 96 16.66 -7.11 0.43
C GLY A 96 15.50 -7.27 -0.54
N GLU A 97 15.13 -8.53 -0.76
CA GLU A 97 13.97 -8.95 -1.56
C GLU A 97 12.78 -9.24 -0.64
N TYR A 98 11.61 -8.74 -1.03
CA TYR A 98 10.37 -8.82 -0.29
C TYR A 98 9.23 -9.29 -1.18
N ARG A 99 8.27 -9.96 -0.56
CA ARG A 99 6.98 -10.32 -1.15
C ARG A 99 5.88 -9.87 -0.22
N ALA A 100 4.89 -9.18 -0.74
CA ALA A 100 3.70 -8.82 0.01
C ALA A 100 2.46 -9.27 -0.76
N THR A 101 1.53 -9.90 -0.04
CA THR A 101 0.15 -10.07 -0.50
C THR A 101 -0.72 -9.20 0.37
N VAL A 102 -1.59 -8.42 -0.25
CA VAL A 102 -2.53 -7.52 0.45
C VAL A 102 -3.94 -7.88 0.03
N ASP A 103 -4.73 -8.37 0.98
CA ASP A 103 -6.16 -8.63 0.82
C ASP A 103 -6.95 -7.47 1.42
N ILE A 104 -7.90 -6.93 0.66
CA ILE A 104 -8.71 -5.78 1.02
C ILE A 104 -10.18 -6.20 1.01
N THR A 105 -10.86 -6.00 2.13
CA THR A 105 -12.27 -6.37 2.32
C THR A 105 -13.06 -5.23 2.97
N SER A 106 -14.37 -5.36 2.98
CA SER A 106 -15.32 -4.47 3.69
C SER A 106 -16.54 -5.27 4.15
N SER A 107 -17.51 -4.63 4.79
CA SER A 107 -18.82 -5.25 5.07
C SER A 107 -19.55 -5.73 3.82
N GLU A 108 -19.27 -5.12 2.65
CA GLU A 108 -19.85 -5.51 1.36
C GLU A 108 -19.15 -6.73 0.73
N GLY A 109 -18.04 -7.18 1.31
CA GLY A 109 -17.29 -8.36 0.89
C GLY A 109 -15.86 -8.06 0.46
N HIS A 110 -15.32 -8.91 -0.41
CA HIS A 110 -13.94 -8.80 -0.89
C HIS A 110 -13.82 -7.74 -1.99
N LEU A 111 -12.91 -6.79 -1.81
CA LEU A 111 -12.72 -5.67 -2.73
C LEU A 111 -11.55 -5.88 -3.68
N ALA A 112 -10.38 -6.30 -3.16
CA ALA A 112 -9.18 -6.46 -3.97
C ALA A 112 -8.15 -7.38 -3.31
N CYS A 113 -7.30 -8.01 -4.12
CA CYS A 113 -6.11 -8.73 -3.70
C CYS A 113 -4.93 -8.23 -4.56
N VAL A 114 -3.81 -7.89 -3.93
CA VAL A 114 -2.64 -7.33 -4.60
C VAL A 114 -1.39 -8.07 -4.16
N ASP A 115 -0.69 -8.67 -5.13
CA ASP A 115 0.63 -9.25 -4.93
C ASP A 115 1.72 -8.28 -5.38
N ILE A 116 2.75 -8.11 -4.55
CA ILE A 116 3.85 -7.18 -4.74
C ILE A 116 5.17 -7.90 -4.50
N ASP A 117 5.98 -8.04 -5.54
CA ASP A 117 7.40 -8.37 -5.43
C ASP A 117 8.22 -7.07 -5.41
N LEU A 118 9.01 -6.86 -4.36
CA LEU A 118 9.83 -5.65 -4.19
C LEU A 118 11.28 -6.02 -3.91
N THR A 119 12.23 -5.27 -4.48
CA THR A 119 13.64 -5.35 -4.08
C THR A 119 14.14 -3.97 -3.69
N ILE A 120 14.64 -3.84 -2.47
CA ILE A 120 15.22 -2.61 -1.94
C ILE A 120 16.74 -2.73 -2.03
N LYS A 121 17.36 -1.81 -2.80
CA LYS A 121 18.80 -1.71 -3.02
C LYS A 121 19.29 -0.30 -2.67
N ARG A 122 20.60 -0.17 -2.43
CA ARG A 122 21.28 1.14 -2.33
C ARG A 122 21.40 1.80 -3.70
#